data_AF-A0A961F7N1-F1
#
_entry.id   AF-A0A961F7N1-F1
#
_cell.length_a   1.000
_cell.length_b   1.000
_cell.length_c   1.000
_cell.angle_alpha   90.00
_cell.angle_beta   90.00
_cell.angle_gamma   90.00
#
_symmetry.space_group_name_H-M   'P 1'
#
loop_
_entity.id
_entity.type
_entity.pdbx_description
1 polymer ?
#
loop_
_entity_poly.entity_id
_entity_poly.type
_entity_poly.pdbx_seq_one_letter_code
_entity_poly.pdbx_strand_id
1 'polypeptide(L)'
;VLAAVEAAMRAAFAFEARDFAQRVARSEIAAAAHAVPGVIAIDTDFLYRETPPQAGQSLHPRLIAQPGRLGPTGALLPAEILTLSPEPLDKLEVMT
;
A
#
# COMPACT_ATOMS: atom_id res chain seq x y z
N VAL A 1 8.99 16.74 -8.15
CA VAL A 1 8.74 16.05 -6.85
C VAL A 1 7.62 15.04 -6.98
N LEU A 2 6.38 15.40 -7.36
CA LEU A 2 5.26 14.44 -7.46
C LEU A 2 5.57 13.18 -8.28
N ALA A 3 6.08 13.31 -9.51
CA ALA A 3 6.47 12.15 -10.32
C ALA A 3 7.56 11.27 -9.66
N ALA A 4 8.47 11.88 -8.90
CA ALA A 4 9.48 11.13 -8.14
C ALA A 4 8.89 10.42 -6.92
N VAL A 5 7.89 11.02 -6.27
CA VAL A 5 7.10 10.38 -5.20
C VAL A 5 6.33 9.19 -5.76
N GLU A 6 5.64 9.34 -6.88
CA GLU A 6 4.94 8.22 -7.52
C GLU A 6 5.90 7.08 -7.87
N ALA A 7 7.04 7.39 -8.50
CA ALA A 7 8.05 6.39 -8.82
C ALA A 7 8.58 5.66 -7.57
N ALA A 8 8.83 6.40 -6.48
CA ALA A 8 9.27 5.82 -5.21
C ALA A 8 8.20 4.90 -4.59
N MET A 9 6.93 5.31 -4.61
CA MET A 9 5.82 4.48 -4.14
C MET A 9 5.67 3.20 -4.97
N ARG A 10 5.71 3.33 -6.30
CA ARG A 10 5.65 2.17 -7.21
C ARG A 10 6.80 1.20 -6.96
N ALA A 11 8.02 1.69 -6.71
CA ALA A 11 9.17 0.84 -6.38
C ALA A 11 9.04 0.18 -5.00
N ALA A 12 8.66 0.94 -3.96
CA ALA A 12 8.56 0.45 -2.58
C ALA A 12 7.46 -0.60 -2.38
N PHE A 13 6.41 -0.56 -3.20
CA PHE A 13 5.26 -1.46 -3.14
C PHE A 13 5.10 -2.31 -4.41
N ALA A 14 6.17 -2.48 -5.17
CA ALA A 14 6.25 -3.43 -6.29
C ALA A 14 6.25 -4.88 -5.77
N PHE A 15 5.83 -5.84 -6.60
CA PHE A 15 5.76 -7.25 -6.21
C PHE A 15 7.10 -7.78 -5.65
N GLU A 16 8.22 -7.39 -6.26
CA GLU A 16 9.59 -7.80 -5.91
C GLU A 16 10.07 -7.24 -4.56
N ALA A 17 9.43 -6.17 -4.08
CA ALA A 17 9.75 -5.51 -2.82
C ALA A 17 8.85 -6.00 -1.66
N ARG A 18 7.94 -6.95 -1.92
CA ARG A 18 6.89 -7.37 -0.99
C ARG A 18 6.97 -8.87 -0.72
N ASP A 19 6.61 -9.26 0.50
CA ASP A 19 6.59 -10.65 0.94
C ASP A 19 5.16 -11.12 1.29
N PHE A 20 4.96 -12.44 1.34
CA PHE A 20 3.69 -13.03 1.74
C PHE A 20 3.29 -12.62 3.15
N ALA A 21 1.99 -12.36 3.34
CA ALA A 21 1.43 -11.90 4.61
C ALA A 21 2.03 -10.58 5.14
N GLN A 22 2.82 -9.86 4.32
CA GLN A 22 3.38 -8.59 4.70
C GLN A 22 2.31 -7.49 4.63
N ARG A 23 2.01 -6.92 5.80
CA ARG A 23 1.15 -5.73 5.95
C ARG A 23 1.77 -4.48 5.33
N VAL A 24 0.93 -3.49 5.01
CA VAL A 24 1.36 -2.13 4.64
C VAL A 24 0.84 -1.16 5.70
N ALA A 25 1.70 -0.54 6.49
CA ALA A 25 1.32 0.48 7.47
C ALA A 25 1.35 1.89 6.87
N ARG A 26 0.52 2.80 7.39
CA ARG A 26 0.57 4.23 7.01
C ARG A 26 1.98 4.84 7.17
N SER A 27 2.73 4.40 8.18
CA SER A 27 4.11 4.85 8.39
C SER A 27 5.07 4.44 7.27
N GLU A 28 4.82 3.33 6.59
CA GLU A 28 5.64 2.90 5.43
C GLU A 28 5.40 3.83 4.24
N ILE A 29 4.17 4.31 4.04
CA ILE A 29 3.86 5.34 3.03
C ILE A 29 4.63 6.62 3.35
N ALA A 30 4.56 7.11 4.59
CA ALA A 30 5.27 8.31 5.00
C ALA A 30 6.79 8.17 4.82
N ALA A 31 7.37 7.03 5.21
CA ALA A 31 8.79 6.76 5.04
C ALA A 31 9.21 6.73 3.56
N ALA A 32 8.44 6.07 2.69
CA ALA A 32 8.71 6.01 1.26
C ALA A 32 8.65 7.40 0.60
N ALA A 33 7.68 8.24 0.98
CA ALA A 33 7.59 9.61 0.49
C ALA A 33 8.78 10.47 0.94
N HIS A 34 9.14 10.41 2.23
CA HIS A 34 10.24 11.21 2.79
C HIS A 34 11.63 10.80 2.29
N ALA A 35 11.77 9.61 1.70
CA ALA A 35 12.99 9.23 1.00
C ALA A 35 13.22 10.02 -0.30
N VAL A 36 12.21 10.71 -0.83
CA VAL A 36 12.32 11.51 -2.06
C VAL A 36 12.84 12.91 -1.75
N PRO A 37 13.97 13.34 -2.35
CA PRO A 37 14.48 14.70 -2.19
C PRO A 37 13.44 15.76 -2.56
N GLY A 38 13.26 16.74 -1.66
CA GLY A 38 12.29 17.81 -1.80
C GLY A 38 10.95 17.57 -1.10
N VAL A 39 10.70 16.37 -0.55
CA VAL A 39 9.53 16.10 0.30
C VAL A 39 9.83 16.52 1.74
N ILE A 40 9.19 17.61 2.18
CA ILE A 40 9.34 18.14 3.55
C ILE A 40 8.23 17.59 4.46
N ALA A 41 7.02 17.40 3.92
CA ALA A 41 5.85 16.89 4.61
C ALA A 41 5.01 16.05 3.66
N ILE A 42 4.24 15.12 4.22
CA ILE A 42 3.21 14.35 3.51
C ILE A 42 1.99 14.24 4.41
N ASP A 43 0.81 14.38 3.81
CA ASP A 43 -0.45 13.95 4.38
C ASP A 43 -1.03 12.78 3.57
N THR A 44 -1.69 11.84 4.24
CA THR A 44 -2.23 10.63 3.61
C THR A 44 -3.71 10.59 3.88
N ASP A 45 -4.51 10.89 2.85
CA ASP A 45 -5.98 10.87 2.92
C ASP A 45 -6.54 9.45 2.80
N PHE A 46 -5.90 8.61 1.99
CA PHE A 46 -6.40 7.29 1.65
C PHE A 46 -5.29 6.23 1.73
N LEU A 47 -5.63 5.09 2.33
CA LEU A 47 -4.83 3.87 2.29
C LEU A 47 -5.80 2.70 2.37
N TYR A 48 -6.07 2.05 1.24
CA TYR A 48 -7.11 1.03 1.11
C TYR A 48 -6.71 -0.02 0.06
N ARG A 49 -7.45 -1.15 0.01
CA ARG A 49 -7.26 -2.25 -0.95
C ARG A 49 -8.24 -2.12 -2.11
N GLU A 50 -7.94 -2.65 -3.28
CA GLU A 50 -8.94 -2.75 -4.37
C GLU A 50 -10.01 -3.82 -4.07
N THR A 51 -9.69 -4.79 -3.20
CA THR A 51 -10.55 -5.92 -2.86
C THR A 51 -10.76 -6.04 -1.34
N PRO A 52 -11.94 -6.57 -0.90
CA PRO A 52 -12.22 -6.78 0.52
C PRO A 52 -11.10 -7.55 1.25
N PRO A 53 -10.90 -7.33 2.56
CA PRO A 53 -11.82 -6.66 3.49
C PRO A 53 -11.64 -5.14 3.65
N GLN A 54 -10.63 -4.52 3.05
CA GLN A 54 -10.30 -3.09 3.27
C GLN A 54 -10.50 -2.24 2.01
N ALA A 55 -11.61 -2.48 1.30
CA ALA A 55 -11.88 -1.83 0.02
C ALA A 55 -12.60 -0.47 0.09
N GLY A 56 -13.02 -0.05 1.28
CA GLY A 56 -13.59 1.29 1.45
C GLY A 56 -12.50 2.37 1.30
N GLN A 57 -12.70 3.32 0.39
CA GLN A 57 -11.79 4.44 0.12
C GLN A 57 -11.69 5.36 1.35
N SER A 58 -10.82 4.97 2.28
CA SER A 58 -10.63 5.60 3.59
C SER A 58 -9.19 5.40 4.05
N LEU A 59 -8.79 6.14 5.07
CA LEU A 59 -7.48 5.99 5.68
C LEU A 59 -7.45 4.83 6.67
N HIS A 60 -7.07 3.64 6.21
CA HIS A 60 -6.78 2.55 7.14
C HIS A 60 -5.40 2.76 7.79
N PRO A 61 -5.24 2.47 9.09
CA PRO A 61 -3.93 2.61 9.75
C PRO A 61 -2.88 1.63 9.19
N ARG A 62 -3.35 0.47 8.70
CA ARG A 62 -2.58 -0.53 7.98
C ARG A 62 -3.49 -1.38 7.11
N LEU A 63 -2.96 -1.87 5.98
CA LEU A 63 -3.55 -2.90 5.16
C LEU A 63 -3.00 -4.27 5.59
N ILE A 64 -3.91 -5.23 5.73
CA ILE A 64 -3.60 -6.60 6.15
C ILE A 64 -3.50 -7.48 4.91
N ALA A 65 -2.40 -8.20 4.80
CA ALA A 65 -2.23 -9.34 3.90
C ALA A 65 -2.49 -10.62 4.69
N GLN A 66 -3.34 -11.51 4.17
CA GLN A 66 -3.62 -12.78 4.83
C GLN A 66 -2.44 -13.76 4.68
N PRO A 67 -2.04 -14.47 5.74
CA PRO A 67 -1.15 -15.61 5.59
C PRO A 67 -1.87 -16.79 4.93
N GLY A 68 -1.07 -17.77 4.48
CA GLY A 68 -1.60 -19.06 4.09
C GLY A 68 -2.36 -19.67 5.27
N ARG A 69 -3.60 -20.10 5.05
CA ARG A 69 -4.49 -20.55 6.12
C ARG A 69 -5.46 -21.61 5.61
N LEU A 70 -6.03 -22.40 6.52
CA LEU A 70 -7.12 -23.29 6.17
C LEU A 70 -8.43 -22.50 6.05
N GLY A 71 -9.16 -22.75 4.98
CA GLY A 71 -10.51 -22.23 4.78
C GLY A 71 -11.55 -23.01 5.60
N PRO A 72 -12.82 -22.56 5.60
CA PRO A 72 -13.89 -23.17 6.40
C PRO A 72 -14.14 -24.66 6.11
N THR A 73 -13.79 -25.12 4.90
CA THR A 73 -13.93 -26.53 4.47
C THR A 73 -12.66 -27.36 4.68
N GLY A 74 -11.63 -26.79 5.31
CA GLY A 74 -10.31 -27.43 5.47
C GLY A 74 -9.41 -27.33 4.24
N ALA A 75 -9.84 -26.69 3.16
CA ALA A 75 -8.98 -26.43 2.00
C ALA A 75 -7.89 -25.40 2.33
N LEU A 76 -6.66 -25.60 1.84
CA LEU A 76 -5.58 -24.62 1.99
C LEU A 76 -5.85 -23.40 1.10
N LEU A 77 -5.94 -22.22 1.72
CA LEU A 77 -6.01 -20.93 1.04
C LEU A 77 -4.60 -20.33 0.94
N PRO A 78 -4.22 -19.77 -0.21
CA PRO A 78 -2.90 -19.18 -0.42
C PRO A 78 -2.70 -17.92 0.44
N ALA A 79 -1.44 -17.61 0.69
CA ALA A 79 -1.06 -16.33 1.29
C ALA A 79 -1.24 -15.18 0.28
N GLU A 80 -1.54 -14.00 0.79
CA GLU A 80 -1.64 -12.78 -0.01
C GLU A 80 -0.32 -12.01 -0.02
N ILE A 81 -0.05 -11.33 -1.13
CA ILE A 81 0.93 -10.26 -1.25
C ILE A 81 0.16 -8.99 -1.57
N LEU A 82 0.46 -7.90 -0.88
CA LEU A 82 -0.09 -6.58 -1.18
C LEU A 82 0.91 -5.78 -2.00
N THR A 83 0.49 -5.36 -3.18
CA THR A 83 1.23 -4.46 -4.08
C THR A 83 0.44 -3.18 -4.32
N LEU A 84 1.11 -2.14 -4.80
CA LEU A 84 0.43 -0.95 -5.28
C LEU A 84 -0.32 -1.26 -6.59
N SER A 85 -1.48 -0.63 -6.78
CA SER A 85 -2.26 -0.73 -8.01
C SER A 85 -1.43 -0.28 -9.22
N PRO A 86 -1.53 -0.97 -10.38
CA PRO A 86 -0.94 -0.49 -11.62
C PRO A 86 -1.69 0.73 -12.18
N GLU A 87 -2.92 0.98 -11.74
CA GLU A 87 -3.72 2.14 -12.16
C GLU A 87 -3.09 3.47 -11.66
N PRO A 88 -3.55 4.61 -12.19
CA PRO A 88 -3.21 5.91 -11.61
C PRO A 88 -3.59 5.98 -10.13
N LEU A 89 -2.77 6.66 -9.33
CA LEU A 89 -3.14 6.94 -7.93
C LEU A 89 -4.38 7.84 -7.92
N ASP A 90 -5.38 7.49 -7.11
CA ASP A 90 -6.59 8.30 -6.95
C ASP A 90 -6.28 9.76 -6.60
N LYS A 91 -5.24 9.96 -5.79
CA LYS A 91 -4.85 11.27 -5.30
C LYS A 91 -3.33 11.35 -5.09
N LEU A 92 -2.71 12.28 -5.78
CA LEU A 92 -1.33 12.71 -5.55
C LEU A 92 -1.19 14.17 -5.97
N GLU A 93 -1.13 15.07 -5.00
CA GLU A 93 -1.14 16.51 -5.23
C GLU A 93 -0.21 17.25 -4.25
N VAL A 94 0.05 18.52 -4.51
CA VAL A 94 0.76 19.39 -3.57
C VAL A 94 -0.20 19.78 -2.45
N MET A 95 0.27 19.68 -1.20
CA MET A 95 -0.50 20.17 -0.05
C MET A 95 -0.70 21.69 -0.18
N THR A 96 -1.95 22.13 -0.28
CA THR A 96 -2.35 23.54 -0.32
C THR A 96 -2.90 24.01 1.01
#